data_AF-A0A0D1CHS7-F1
#
_entry.id   AF-A0A0D1CHS7-F1
#
_cell.length_a   1.000
_cell.length_b   1.000
_cell.length_c   1.000
_cell.angle_alpha   90.00
_cell.angle_beta   90.00
_cell.angle_gamma   90.00
#
_symmetry.space_group_name_H-M   'P 1'
#
loop_
_entity.id
_entity.type
_entity.pdbx_description
1 polymer ?
#
loop_
_entity_poly.entity_id
_entity_poly.type
_entity_poly.pdbx_seq_one_letter_code
_entity_poly.pdbx_strand_id
1 'polypeptide(L)'
;MEAFFEGLGLAALIVLALVGLGVGGVIGLITGRKVAVYALIGAVAAMATPFLLAALGVTVLAAGGILLVAAVGAVGAAVIVGIVRAVSRKG
;
A
#
# COMPACT_ATOMS: atom_id res chain seq x y z
N MET A 1 8.58 3.92 -27.44
CA MET A 1 8.74 4.45 -26.07
C MET A 1 7.55 4.08 -25.20
N GLU A 2 6.31 4.24 -25.69
CA GLU A 2 5.08 3.89 -24.96
C GLU A 2 5.05 2.44 -24.43
N ALA A 3 5.23 1.44 -25.30
CA ALA A 3 5.24 0.02 -24.88
C ALA A 3 6.33 -0.33 -23.85
N PHE A 4 7.46 0.38 -23.86
CA PHE A 4 8.53 0.19 -22.87
C PHE A 4 8.10 0.71 -21.49
N PHE A 5 7.52 1.91 -21.42
CA PHE A 5 7.02 2.48 -20.18
C PHE A 5 5.83 1.72 -19.62
N GLU A 6 4.95 1.22 -20.49
CA GLU A 6 3.83 0.36 -20.10
C GLU A 6 4.34 -0.96 -19.50
N GLY A 7 5.30 -1.61 -20.15
CA GLY A 7 5.94 -2.83 -19.64
C GLY A 7 6.66 -2.61 -18.30
N LEU A 8 7.35 -1.49 -18.15
CA LEU A 8 8.00 -1.09 -16.88
C LEU A 8 6.99 -0.84 -15.77
N GLY A 9 5.90 -0.12 -16.07
CA GLY A 9 4.83 0.15 -15.11
C GLY A 9 4.16 -1.13 -14.61
N LEU A 10 3.86 -2.05 -15.54
CA LEU A 10 3.26 -3.34 -15.21
C LEU A 10 4.22 -4.21 -14.39
N ALA A 11 5.50 -4.28 -14.78
CA ALA A 11 6.53 -5.00 -14.03
C ALA A 11 6.69 -4.44 -12.61
N ALA A 12 6.71 -3.12 -12.45
CA ALA A 12 6.78 -2.46 -11.14
C ALA A 12 5.56 -2.80 -10.27
N LEU A 13 4.34 -2.81 -10.83
CA LEU A 13 3.14 -3.21 -10.08
C LEU A 13 3.18 -4.68 -9.66
N ILE A 14 3.66 -5.58 -10.51
CA ILE A 14 3.82 -7.00 -10.15
C ILE A 14 4.81 -7.14 -8.98
N VAL A 15 5.98 -6.51 -9.08
CA VAL A 15 6.99 -6.55 -8.01
C VAL A 15 6.40 -6.00 -6.71
N LEU A 16 5.68 -4.89 -6.77
CA LEU A 16 5.06 -4.26 -5.61
C LEU A 16 3.99 -5.16 -4.97
N ALA A 17 3.18 -5.84 -5.78
CA ALA A 17 2.22 -6.82 -5.31
C ALA A 17 2.91 -8.00 -4.60
N LEU A 18 4.00 -8.53 -5.17
CA LEU A 18 4.78 -9.61 -4.58
C LEU A 18 5.43 -9.21 -3.25
N VAL A 19 5.99 -8.00 -3.18
CA VAL A 19 6.54 -7.44 -1.92
C VAL A 19 5.44 -7.30 -0.89
N GLY A 20 4.28 -6.76 -1.26
CA GLY A 20 3.12 -6.64 -0.38
C GLY A 20 2.62 -8.00 0.14
N LEU A 21 2.55 -9.01 -0.73
CA LEU A 21 2.22 -10.39 -0.36
C LEU A 21 3.23 -10.94 0.66
N GLY A 22 4.53 -10.76 0.41
CA GLY A 22 5.59 -11.24 1.29
C GLY A 22 5.55 -10.59 2.68
N VAL A 23 5.50 -9.26 2.73
CA VAL A 23 5.45 -8.50 3.99
C VAL A 23 4.17 -8.82 4.76
N GLY A 24 3.02 -8.82 4.08
CA GLY A 24 1.74 -9.18 4.69
C GLY A 24 1.75 -10.61 5.22
N GLY A 25 2.31 -11.56 4.48
CA GLY A 25 2.47 -12.94 4.91
C GLY A 25 3.31 -13.06 6.18
N VAL A 26 4.46 -12.39 6.23
CA VAL A 26 5.34 -12.35 7.42
C VAL A 26 4.61 -11.78 8.63
N ILE A 27 3.87 -10.69 8.47
CA ILE A 27 3.07 -10.12 9.58
C ILE A 27 1.98 -11.10 10.04
N GLY A 28 1.33 -11.78 9.10
CA GLY A 28 0.35 -12.81 9.41
C GLY A 28 0.95 -13.93 10.27
N LEU A 29 2.17 -14.36 9.97
CA LEU A 29 2.93 -15.34 10.74
C LEU A 29 3.27 -14.82 12.15
N ILE A 30 3.80 -13.60 12.26
CA ILE A 30 4.18 -12.99 13.54
C ILE A 30 2.95 -12.80 14.45
N THR A 31 1.81 -12.42 13.88
CA THR A 31 0.58 -12.15 14.63
C THR A 31 -0.20 -13.43 14.99
N GLY A 32 0.23 -14.61 14.49
CA GLY A 32 -0.48 -15.88 14.68
C GLY A 32 -1.88 -15.91 14.05
N ARG A 33 -2.14 -15.06 13.05
CA ARG A 33 -3.45 -14.94 12.38
C ARG A 33 -3.41 -15.56 10.98
N LYS A 34 -4.55 -15.54 10.28
CA LYS A 34 -4.67 -16.08 8.91
C LYS A 34 -3.70 -15.38 7.96
N VAL A 35 -2.58 -16.04 7.66
CA VAL A 35 -1.49 -15.54 6.80
C VAL A 35 -2.00 -15.06 5.45
N ALA A 36 -2.91 -15.82 4.83
CA ALA A 36 -3.48 -15.47 3.53
C ALA A 36 -4.21 -14.12 3.54
N VAL A 37 -4.92 -13.80 4.63
CA VAL A 37 -5.64 -12.52 4.76
C VAL A 37 -4.65 -11.36 4.86
N TYR A 38 -3.61 -11.49 5.68
CA TYR A 38 -2.61 -10.44 5.81
C TYR A 38 -1.76 -10.27 4.56
N ALA A 39 -1.43 -11.35 3.85
CA ALA A 39 -0.75 -11.30 2.56
C ALA A 39 -1.59 -10.52 1.54
N LEU A 40 -2.88 -10.82 1.40
CA LEU A 40 -3.80 -10.10 0.50
C LEU A 40 -3.91 -8.62 0.88
N ILE A 41 -4.05 -8.31 2.16
CA ILE A 41 -4.07 -6.92 2.65
C ILE A 41 -2.77 -6.21 2.28
N GLY A 42 -1.61 -6.85 2.49
CA GLY A 42 -0.30 -6.30 2.16
C GLY A 42 -0.14 -6.01 0.67
N ALA A 43 -0.60 -6.93 -0.20
CA ALA A 43 -0.58 -6.74 -1.65
C ALA A 43 -1.41 -5.53 -2.09
N VAL A 44 -2.66 -5.46 -1.62
CA VAL A 44 -3.59 -4.37 -1.93
C VAL A 44 -3.06 -3.03 -1.41
N ALA A 45 -2.54 -3.02 -0.17
CA ALA A 45 -1.96 -1.84 0.43
C ALA A 45 -0.73 -1.34 -0.36
N ALA A 46 0.18 -2.25 -0.72
CA ALA A 46 1.36 -1.92 -1.49
C ALA A 46 0.99 -1.32 -2.85
N MET A 47 0.07 -1.96 -3.59
CA MET A 47 -0.41 -1.46 -4.88
C MET A 47 -1.14 -0.11 -4.76
N ALA A 48 -1.92 0.10 -3.70
CA ALA A 48 -2.65 1.35 -3.47
C ALA A 48 -1.72 2.50 -3.06
N THR A 49 -0.60 2.21 -2.39
CA THR A 49 0.35 3.19 -1.84
C THR A 49 0.78 4.26 -2.85
N PRO A 50 1.29 3.95 -4.06
CA PRO A 50 1.70 4.99 -5.01
C PRO A 50 0.55 5.93 -5.40
N PHE A 51 -0.67 5.42 -5.55
CA PHE A 51 -1.85 6.24 -5.85
C PHE A 51 -2.28 7.09 -4.67
N LEU A 52 -2.22 6.55 -3.45
CA LEU A 52 -2.48 7.30 -2.23
C LEU A 52 -1.46 8.41 -2.06
N LEU A 53 -0.17 8.12 -2.28
CA LEU A 53 0.89 9.11 -2.21
C LEU A 53 0.71 10.20 -3.29
N ALA A 54 0.34 9.82 -4.50
CA ALA A 54 0.05 10.77 -5.57
C ALA A 54 -1.18 11.65 -5.24
N ALA A 55 -2.28 11.07 -4.76
CA ALA A 55 -3.51 11.77 -4.38
C ALA A 55 -3.29 12.73 -3.21
N LEU A 56 -2.40 12.37 -2.29
CA LEU A 56 -1.99 13.22 -1.18
C LEU A 56 -0.99 14.30 -1.59
N GLY A 57 -0.61 14.37 -2.86
CA GLY A 57 0.36 15.34 -3.36
C GLY A 57 1.73 15.15 -2.71
N VAL A 58 2.17 13.92 -2.47
CA VAL A 58 3.47 13.64 -1.81
C VAL A 58 4.66 14.16 -2.64
N THR A 59 4.49 14.43 -3.92
CA THR A 59 5.47 15.18 -4.70
C THR A 59 5.69 16.61 -4.18
N VAL A 60 4.67 17.21 -3.54
CA VAL A 60 4.70 18.52 -2.86
C VAL A 60 5.25 18.40 -1.43
N LEU A 61 5.16 17.23 -0.79
CA LEU A 61 5.62 17.00 0.58
C LEU A 61 7.10 17.29 0.81
N ALA A 62 7.94 17.09 -0.21
CA ALA A 62 9.36 17.44 -0.16
C ALA A 62 9.60 18.94 0.13
N ALA A 63 8.64 19.81 -0.18
CA ALA A 63 8.67 21.24 0.14
C ALA A 63 7.99 21.59 1.48
N GLY A 64 7.18 20.69 2.06
CA GLY A 64 6.26 20.98 3.16
C GLY A 64 6.76 20.70 4.59
N GLY A 65 7.85 19.93 4.76
CA GLY A 65 8.43 19.61 6.07
C GLY A 65 7.69 18.53 6.89
N ILE A 66 8.20 18.24 8.09
CA ILE A 66 7.81 17.08 8.94
C ILE A 66 6.31 17.00 9.28
N LEU A 67 5.66 18.14 9.55
CA LEU A 67 4.24 18.16 9.92
C LEU A 67 3.33 17.69 8.77
N LEU A 68 3.68 18.07 7.54
CA LEU A 68 2.91 17.69 6.36
C LEU A 68 3.07 16.18 6.12
N VAL A 69 4.28 15.63 6.33
CA VAL A 69 4.56 14.17 6.23
C VAL A 69 3.72 13.40 7.22
N ALA A 70 3.60 13.88 8.46
CA ALA A 70 2.78 13.25 9.49
C ALA A 70 1.28 13.26 9.10
N ALA A 71 0.76 14.36 8.55
CA ALA A 71 -0.62 14.46 8.11
C ALA A 71 -0.95 13.46 6.98
N VAL A 72 -0.07 13.38 5.97
CA VAL A 72 -0.23 12.44 4.86
C VAL A 72 -0.11 11.00 5.33
N GLY A 73 0.86 10.70 6.19
CA GLY A 73 0.98 9.39 6.83
C GLY A 73 -0.30 9.00 7.59
N ALA A 74 -0.93 9.95 8.29
CA ALA A 74 -2.19 9.72 8.98
C ALA A 74 -3.35 9.43 8.02
N VAL A 75 -3.44 10.12 6.88
CA VAL A 75 -4.47 9.82 5.87
C VAL A 75 -4.23 8.46 5.24
N GLY A 76 -3.00 8.13 4.86
CA GLY A 76 -2.64 6.80 4.35
C GLY A 76 -3.00 5.70 5.35
N ALA A 77 -2.67 5.88 6.63
CA ALA A 77 -3.06 4.96 7.69
C ALA A 77 -4.57 4.82 7.84
N ALA A 78 -5.33 5.93 7.83
CA ALA A 78 -6.78 5.91 7.91
C ALA A 78 -7.43 5.13 6.75
N VAL A 79 -6.92 5.31 5.53
CA VAL A 79 -7.39 4.58 4.35
C VAL A 79 -7.14 3.08 4.49
N ILE A 80 -5.92 2.68 4.87
CA ILE A 80 -5.59 1.26 5.09
C ILE A 80 -6.47 0.66 6.17
N VAL A 81 -6.64 1.33 7.31
CA VAL A 81 -7.53 0.88 8.40
C VAL A 81 -8.97 0.74 7.89
N GLY A 82 -9.45 1.68 7.07
CA GLY A 82 -10.76 1.63 6.43
C GLY A 82 -10.93 0.41 5.52
N ILE A 83 -9.95 0.13 4.66
CA ILE A 83 -9.94 -1.05 3.78
C ILE A 83 -9.96 -2.34 4.61
N VAL A 84 -9.07 -2.46 5.61
CA VAL A 84 -9.00 -3.63 6.49
C VAL A 84 -10.34 -3.85 7.19
N ARG A 85 -10.97 -2.79 7.70
CA ARG A 85 -12.26 -2.87 8.38
C ARG A 85 -13.40 -3.26 7.43
N ALA A 86 -13.38 -2.77 6.19
CA ALA A 86 -14.36 -3.13 5.16
C ALA A 86 -14.26 -4.61 4.76
N VAL A 87 -13.03 -5.12 4.59
CA VAL A 87 -12.78 -6.52 4.25
C VAL A 87 -13.08 -7.45 5.43
N SER A 88 -12.70 -7.06 6.66
CA SER A 88 -12.88 -7.91 7.86
C SER A 88 -14.33 -8.00 8.35
N ARG A 89 -15.22 -7.08 7.97
CA ARG A 89 -16.65 -7.13 8.34
C ARG A 89 -17.47 -8.11 7.51
N LYS A 90 -16.90 -8.67 6.43
CA LYS A 90 -17.63 -9.48 5.45
C LYS A 90 -17.48 -10.99 5.66
N GLY A 91 -16.95 -11.44 6.80
CA GLY A 91 -16.86 -12.85 7.21
C GLY A 91 -17.16 -13.00 8.69
#